data_AF-A0A091MFP8-F1
#
_entry.id   AF-A0A091MFP8-F1
#
_cell.length_a   1.000
_cell.length_b   1.000
_cell.length_c   1.000
_cell.angle_alpha   90.00
_cell.angle_beta   90.00
_cell.angle_gamma   90.00
#
_symmetry.space_group_name_H-M   'P 1'
#
loop_
_entity.id
_entity.type
_entity.pdbx_description
1 polymer ?
#
loop_
_entity_poly.entity_id
_entity_poly.type
_entity_poly.pdbx_seq_one_letter_code
_entity_poly.pdbx_strand_id
1 'polypeptide(L)'
;VARALRNYTTFLQVVIREFLPGSLICHGDLVFNHPAPTSLEVLEALVLSVGPTQALAGSDIQVDPYSFAVGDDTLDPPVPQPGFPAHGVAFMVVGGLCIITAPVLLVFLGTRRLGWQDETALWDRGDPEVGIQTLEMNNLGFW
;
A
#
# COMPACT_ATOMS: atom_id res chain seq x y z
N VAL A 1 -16.69 27.73 -15.76
CA VAL A 1 -17.75 28.33 -14.92
C VAL A 1 -18.90 28.92 -15.75
N ALA A 2 -18.71 29.98 -16.55
CA ALA A 2 -19.82 30.58 -17.31
C ALA A 2 -20.57 29.58 -18.22
N ARG A 3 -19.85 28.65 -18.84
CA ARG A 3 -20.46 27.55 -19.62
C ARG A 3 -21.30 26.59 -18.78
N ALA A 4 -20.92 26.34 -17.53
CA ALA A 4 -21.69 25.51 -16.60
C ALA A 4 -23.03 26.17 -16.25
N LEU A 5 -22.99 27.49 -16.04
CA LEU A 5 -24.17 28.29 -15.63
C LEU A 5 -24.98 28.82 -16.82
N ARG A 6 -24.62 28.46 -18.05
CA ARG A 6 -25.31 28.91 -19.29
C ARG A 6 -26.80 28.55 -19.31
N ASN A 7 -27.20 27.53 -18.57
CA ASN A 7 -28.60 27.10 -18.49
C ASN A 7 -29.48 28.08 -17.69
N TYR A 8 -28.88 28.92 -16.85
CA TYR A 8 -29.60 29.98 -16.13
C TYR A 8 -29.70 31.21 -17.02
N THR A 9 -30.93 31.54 -17.46
CA THR A 9 -31.21 32.76 -18.24
C THR A 9 -30.95 34.05 -17.45
N THR A 10 -30.90 33.94 -16.12
CA THR A 10 -30.59 35.03 -15.20
C THR A 10 -29.10 35.22 -14.98
N PHE A 11 -28.22 34.31 -15.42
CA PHE A 11 -26.78 34.45 -15.25
C PHE A 11 -26.24 35.59 -16.13
N LEU A 12 -25.59 36.57 -15.50
CA LEU A 12 -25.02 37.72 -16.19
C LEU A 12 -23.52 37.54 -16.42
N GLN A 13 -22.78 37.29 -15.34
CA GLN A 13 -21.33 37.18 -15.40
C GLN A 13 -20.73 36.48 -14.18
N VAL A 14 -19.49 36.01 -14.34
CA VAL A 14 -18.62 35.58 -13.25
C VAL A 14 -17.44 36.54 -13.16
N VAL A 15 -17.12 37.00 -11.96
CA VAL A 15 -15.99 37.90 -11.68
C VAL A 15 -15.01 37.18 -10.77
N ILE A 16 -13.80 36.91 -11.27
CA ILE A 16 -12.73 36.34 -10.44
C ILE A 16 -12.05 37.48 -9.70
N ARG A 17 -12.07 37.44 -8.37
CA ARG A 17 -11.47 38.47 -7.50
C ARG A 17 -9.99 38.20 -7.27
N GLU A 18 -9.67 36.97 -6.89
CA GLU A 18 -8.32 36.60 -6.49
C GLU A 18 -8.03 35.12 -6.76
N PHE A 19 -6.74 34.82 -6.88
CA PHE A 19 -6.19 33.48 -6.87
C PHE A 19 -5.28 33.35 -5.65
N LEU A 20 -5.41 32.26 -4.88
CA LEU A 20 -4.57 32.07 -3.71
C LEU A 20 -3.10 31.80 -4.12
N PRO A 21 -2.11 32.41 -3.44
CA PRO A 21 -0.70 32.18 -3.75
C PRO A 21 -0.32 30.70 -3.62
N GLY A 22 0.33 30.16 -4.66
CA GLY A 22 0.81 28.78 -4.66
C GLY A 22 -0.27 27.72 -4.90
N SER A 23 -1.50 28.11 -5.22
CA SER A 23 -2.59 27.20 -5.56
C SER A 23 -3.46 27.76 -6.69
N LEU A 24 -4.15 26.88 -7.43
CA LEU A 24 -5.17 27.26 -8.42
C LEU A 24 -6.56 27.35 -7.79
N ILE A 25 -6.65 27.77 -6.53
CA ILE A 25 -7.92 28.10 -5.88
C ILE A 25 -8.25 29.55 -6.21
N CYS A 26 -9.47 29.79 -6.68
CA CYS A 26 -9.97 31.11 -7.02
C CYS A 26 -11.18 31.49 -6.16
N HIS A 27 -11.23 32.75 -5.75
CA HIS A 27 -12.46 33.35 -5.22
C HIS A 27 -13.06 34.25 -6.29
N GLY A 28 -14.37 34.14 -6.48
CA GLY A 28 -15.09 34.96 -7.43
C GLY A 28 -16.57 35.08 -7.10
N ASP A 29 -17.20 36.09 -7.68
CA ASP A 29 -18.64 36.30 -7.56
C ASP A 29 -19.36 35.81 -8.80
N LEU A 30 -20.55 35.26 -8.56
CA LEU A 30 -21.51 34.90 -9.59
C LEU A 30 -22.63 35.94 -9.56
N VAL A 31 -22.81 36.67 -10.65
CA VAL A 31 -23.79 37.75 -10.74
C VAL A 31 -24.99 37.26 -11.54
N PHE A 32 -26.17 37.31 -10.91
CA PHE A 32 -27.44 36.93 -11.49
C PHE A 32 -28.43 38.10 -11.49
N ASN A 33 -29.28 38.16 -12.52
CA ASN A 33 -30.45 39.04 -12.56
C ASN A 33 -31.58 38.47 -11.70
N HIS A 34 -32.54 39.31 -11.28
CA HIS A 34 -33.66 38.85 -10.48
C HIS A 34 -34.65 38.00 -11.31
N PRO A 35 -35.13 36.85 -10.81
CA PRO A 35 -34.80 36.23 -9.52
C PRO A 35 -33.46 35.46 -9.55
N ALA A 36 -32.66 35.66 -8.51
CA ALA A 36 -31.38 34.95 -8.36
C ALA A 36 -31.62 33.52 -7.85
N PRO A 37 -30.95 32.50 -8.42
CA PRO A 37 -31.00 31.13 -7.92
C PRO A 37 -30.37 31.03 -6.53
N THR A 38 -30.73 29.98 -5.80
CA THR A 38 -30.13 29.72 -4.48
C THR A 38 -28.68 29.24 -4.62
N SER A 39 -27.86 29.43 -3.58
CA SER A 39 -26.46 28.99 -3.56
C SER A 39 -26.33 27.47 -3.77
N LEU A 40 -27.23 26.69 -3.18
CA LEU A 40 -27.34 25.24 -3.39
C LEU A 40 -27.62 24.89 -4.86
N GLU A 41 -28.60 25.52 -5.51
CA GLU A 41 -28.90 25.28 -6.93
C GLU A 41 -27.69 25.56 -7.83
N VAL A 42 -26.96 26.65 -7.53
CA VAL A 42 -25.76 27.02 -8.27
C VAL A 42 -24.63 26.01 -8.03
N LEU A 43 -24.45 25.55 -6.80
CA LEU A 43 -23.47 24.52 -6.44
C LEU A 43 -23.78 23.21 -7.18
N GLU A 44 -25.03 22.75 -7.14
CA GLU A 44 -25.46 21.54 -7.86
C GLU A 44 -25.21 21.66 -9.36
N ALA A 45 -25.53 22.81 -9.96
CA ALA A 45 -25.28 23.02 -11.39
C ALA A 45 -23.78 22.98 -11.75
N LEU A 46 -22.92 23.53 -10.89
CA LEU A 46 -21.47 23.46 -11.09
C LEU A 46 -20.97 22.02 -10.99
N VAL A 47 -21.42 21.27 -9.98
CA VAL A 47 -21.06 19.86 -9.77
C VAL A 47 -21.54 18.98 -10.92
N LEU A 48 -22.80 19.14 -11.35
CA LEU A 48 -23.37 18.41 -12.50
C LEU A 48 -22.65 18.73 -13.81
N SER A 49 -22.03 19.91 -13.92
CA SER A 49 -21.25 20.28 -15.09
C SER A 49 -19.86 19.63 -15.13
N VAL A 50 -19.40 19.04 -14.03
CA VAL A 50 -18.14 18.29 -14.00
C VAL A 50 -18.37 16.96 -14.72
N GLY A 51 -17.71 16.81 -15.87
CA GLY A 51 -17.80 15.60 -16.66
C GLY A 51 -17.09 14.41 -16.01
N PRO A 52 -17.24 13.20 -16.58
CA PRO A 52 -16.57 11.99 -16.08
C PRO A 52 -15.03 12.08 -16.10
N THR A 53 -14.46 12.99 -16.90
CA THR A 53 -13.03 13.30 -16.94
C THR A 53 -12.60 14.35 -15.92
N GLN A 54 -13.46 14.68 -14.95
CA GLN A 54 -13.30 15.77 -13.96
C GLN A 54 -13.17 17.16 -14.60
N ALA A 55 -13.42 17.27 -15.91
CA ALA A 55 -13.39 18.51 -16.66
C ALA A 55 -14.60 19.39 -16.34
N LEU A 56 -14.36 20.64 -15.93
CA LEU A 56 -15.43 21.60 -15.66
C LEU A 56 -16.11 22.02 -16.95
N ALA A 57 -17.41 21.73 -17.10
CA ALA A 57 -18.23 22.08 -18.27
C ALA A 57 -17.60 21.68 -19.62
N GLY A 58 -16.86 20.56 -19.65
CA GLY A 58 -16.16 20.07 -20.84
C GLY A 58 -14.99 20.96 -21.29
N SER A 59 -14.35 21.68 -20.36
CA SER A 59 -13.09 22.40 -20.60
C SER A 59 -11.87 21.55 -20.23
N ASP A 60 -10.66 22.03 -20.54
CA ASP A 60 -9.41 21.36 -20.16
C ASP A 60 -9.06 21.53 -18.67
N ILE A 61 -9.88 22.27 -17.91
CA ILE A 61 -9.68 22.52 -16.48
C ILE A 61 -10.33 21.39 -15.69
N GLN A 62 -9.50 20.56 -15.07
CA GLN A 62 -9.94 19.54 -14.14
C GLN A 62 -10.18 20.16 -12.76
N VAL A 63 -11.34 19.90 -12.19
CA VAL A 63 -11.73 20.40 -10.87
C VAL A 63 -12.36 19.25 -10.08
N ASP A 64 -11.96 19.14 -8.82
CA ASP A 64 -12.59 18.21 -7.90
C ASP A 64 -13.98 18.74 -7.49
N PRO A 65 -15.08 17.97 -7.66
CA PRO A 65 -16.43 18.41 -7.30
C PRO A 65 -16.57 18.82 -5.83
N TYR A 66 -15.83 18.17 -4.92
CA TYR A 66 -15.88 18.45 -3.48
C TYR A 66 -15.11 19.73 -3.10
N SER A 67 -14.37 20.32 -4.04
CA SER A 67 -13.67 21.60 -3.84
C SER A 67 -14.55 22.82 -4.16
N PHE A 68 -15.78 22.64 -4.64
CA PHE A 68 -16.69 23.75 -4.87
C PHE A 68 -17.35 24.23 -3.56
N ALA A 69 -17.35 25.55 -3.38
CA ALA A 69 -18.08 26.24 -2.32
C ALA A 69 -18.83 27.44 -2.94
N VAL A 70 -20.10 27.58 -2.63
CA VAL A 70 -20.94 28.71 -3.10
C VAL A 70 -21.66 29.31 -1.90
N GLY A 71 -21.25 30.50 -1.47
CA GLY A 71 -21.77 31.09 -0.23
C GLY A 71 -21.40 30.22 0.97
N ASP A 72 -22.41 29.81 1.74
CA ASP A 72 -22.27 28.89 2.88
C ASP A 72 -22.51 27.41 2.49
N ASP A 73 -22.84 27.12 1.21
CA ASP A 73 -23.11 25.77 0.73
C ASP A 73 -21.85 25.11 0.18
N THR A 74 -21.55 23.90 0.66
CA THR A 74 -20.43 23.05 0.24
C THR A 74 -20.86 21.59 0.19
N LEU A 75 -20.25 20.77 -0.68
CA LEU A 75 -20.47 19.33 -0.63
C LEU A 75 -19.71 18.68 0.52
N ASP A 76 -20.34 17.73 1.20
CA ASP A 76 -19.64 16.89 2.16
C ASP A 76 -18.62 15.98 1.44
N PRO A 77 -17.33 16.06 1.79
CA PRO A 77 -16.33 15.18 1.20
C PRO A 77 -16.58 13.73 1.62
N PRO A 78 -16.28 12.75 0.74
CA PRO A 78 -16.43 11.35 1.10
C PRO A 78 -15.50 11.03 2.27
N VAL A 79 -16.04 10.35 3.28
CA VAL A 79 -15.25 9.92 4.45
C VAL A 79 -14.06 9.11 3.93
N PRO A 80 -12.81 9.50 4.28
CA PRO A 80 -11.64 8.75 3.88
C PRO A 80 -11.82 7.29 4.29
N GLN A 81 -11.82 6.39 3.30
CA GLN A 81 -11.88 4.97 3.61
C GLN A 81 -10.68 4.65 4.50
N PRO A 82 -10.86 3.89 5.59
CA PRO A 82 -9.75 3.45 6.40
C PRO A 82 -8.73 2.76 5.49
N GLY A 83 -7.57 3.40 5.31
CA GLY A 83 -6.45 2.79 4.59
C GLY A 83 -6.09 1.46 5.24
N PHE A 84 -5.41 0.59 4.48
CA PHE A 84 -4.97 -0.72 4.96
C PHE A 84 -4.38 -0.60 6.37
N PRO A 85 -4.77 -1.47 7.33
CA PRO A 85 -4.35 -1.33 8.72
C PRO A 85 -2.82 -1.17 8.77
N ALA A 86 -2.32 -0.18 9.52
CA ALA A 86 -0.88 0.13 9.56
C ALA A 86 0.02 -1.11 9.82
N HIS A 87 -0.53 -2.13 10.49
CA HIS A 87 0.13 -3.38 10.84
C HIS A 87 -0.10 -4.52 9.81
N GLY A 88 -1.09 -4.41 8.93
CA GLY A 88 -1.40 -5.44 7.95
C GLY A 88 -0.23 -5.72 7.02
N VAL A 89 0.55 -4.69 6.67
CA VAL A 89 1.72 -4.84 5.78
C VAL A 89 2.80 -5.66 6.48
N ALA A 90 3.01 -5.43 7.78
CA ALA A 90 3.97 -6.18 8.57
C ALA A 90 3.62 -7.68 8.61
N PHE A 91 2.34 -8.02 8.82
CA PHE A 91 1.90 -9.42 8.80
C PHE A 91 2.07 -10.08 7.43
N MET A 92 1.79 -9.37 6.34
CA MET A 92 2.00 -9.88 4.98
C MET A 92 3.47 -10.15 4.69
N VAL A 93 4.36 -9.23 5.08
CA VAL A 93 5.82 -9.36 4.87
C VAL A 93 6.40 -10.47 5.73
N VAL A 94 6.08 -10.50 7.03
CA VAL A 94 6.57 -11.54 7.96
C VAL A 94 6.04 -12.91 7.55
N GLY A 95 4.75 -13.00 7.21
CA GLY A 95 4.13 -14.25 6.75
C GLY A 95 4.80 -14.78 5.47
N GLY A 96 4.99 -13.94 4.47
CA GLY A 96 5.66 -14.32 3.22
C GLY A 96 7.11 -14.78 3.44
N LEU A 97 7.86 -14.08 4.28
CA LEU A 97 9.23 -14.46 4.62
C LEU A 97 9.29 -15.82 5.32
N CYS A 98 8.39 -16.09 6.28
CA CYS A 98 8.28 -17.38 6.96
C CYS A 98 7.96 -18.52 5.97
N ILE A 99 7.05 -18.29 5.01
CA ILE A 99 6.67 -19.30 4.01
C ILE A 99 7.85 -19.66 3.09
N ILE A 100 8.75 -18.71 2.80
CA ILE A 100 9.94 -18.96 1.97
C ILE A 100 11.07 -19.60 2.79
N THR A 101 11.31 -19.09 3.99
CA THR A 101 12.44 -19.53 4.82
C THR A 101 12.22 -20.90 5.46
N ALA A 102 11.00 -21.23 5.87
CA ALA A 102 10.68 -22.53 6.48
C ALA A 102 11.01 -23.74 5.58
N PRO A 103 10.60 -23.82 4.29
CA PRO A 103 10.96 -24.94 3.44
C PRO A 103 12.45 -25.00 3.11
N VAL A 104 13.11 -23.85 2.95
CA VAL A 104 14.57 -23.80 2.71
C VAL A 104 15.32 -24.36 3.91
N LEU A 105 14.97 -23.93 5.12
CA LEU A 105 15.54 -24.46 6.36
C LEU A 105 15.20 -25.94 6.54
N LEU A 106 13.98 -26.37 6.21
CA LEU A 106 13.57 -27.77 6.31
C LEU A 106 14.42 -28.68 5.39
N VAL A 107 14.67 -28.25 4.16
CA VAL A 107 15.54 -28.98 3.21
C VAL A 107 16.99 -28.98 3.70
N PHE A 108 17.49 -27.86 4.21
CA PHE A 108 18.86 -27.75 4.71
C PHE A 108 19.09 -28.57 6.00
N LEU A 109 18.13 -28.58 6.92
CA LEU A 109 18.18 -29.43 8.12
C LEU A 109 17.96 -30.90 7.77
N GLY A 110 17.10 -31.21 6.80
CA GLY A 110 16.85 -32.56 6.33
C GLY A 110 18.11 -33.21 5.74
N THR A 111 18.83 -32.49 4.88
CA THR A 111 20.12 -32.94 4.31
C THR A 111 21.19 -33.12 5.39
N ARG A 112 21.25 -32.23 6.40
CA ARG A 112 22.18 -32.36 7.53
C ARG A 112 21.85 -33.52 8.46
N ARG A 113 20.56 -33.80 8.72
CA ARG A 113 20.14 -34.99 9.49
C ARG A 113 20.41 -36.29 8.73
N LEU A 114 20.24 -36.30 7.41
CA LEU A 114 20.54 -37.47 6.57
C LEU A 114 22.04 -37.79 6.58
N GLY A 115 22.92 -36.77 6.48
CA GLY A 115 24.37 -36.97 6.58
C GLY A 115 24.83 -37.53 7.93
N TRP A 116 24.16 -37.15 9.03
CA TRP A 116 24.44 -37.70 10.36
C TRP A 116 24.02 -39.18 10.47
N GLN A 117 22.89 -39.56 9.83
CA GLN A 117 22.49 -40.97 9.79
C GLN A 117 23.43 -41.84 8.96
N ASP A 118 24.00 -41.30 7.88
CA ASP A 118 24.95 -42.00 7.02
C ASP A 118 26.29 -42.25 7.74
N GLU A 119 26.76 -41.28 8.54
CA GLU A 119 27.91 -41.51 9.42
C GLU A 119 27.62 -42.60 10.47
N THR A 120 26.44 -42.61 11.11
CA THR A 120 26.12 -43.67 12.08
C THR A 120 25.93 -45.07 11.48
N ALA A 121 25.59 -45.18 10.20
CA ALA A 121 25.42 -46.47 9.53
C ALA A 121 26.76 -47.10 9.10
N LEU A 122 27.81 -46.29 8.88
CA LEU A 122 29.12 -46.76 8.43
C LEU A 122 30.03 -47.23 9.58
N TRP A 123 29.74 -46.86 10.84
CA TRP A 123 30.50 -47.31 12.02
C TRP A 123 30.18 -48.74 12.48
N ASP A 124 29.11 -49.38 11.99
CA ASP A 124 28.74 -50.76 12.36
C ASP A 124 29.44 -51.81 11.47
N ARG A 125 30.68 -51.51 11.04
CA ARG A 125 31.53 -52.46 10.32
C ARG A 125 33.00 -52.31 10.65
N GLY A 126 33.35 -52.69 11.87
CA GLY A 126 34.70 -53.12 12.23
C GLY A 126 34.60 -54.12 13.37
N ASP A 127 35.37 -55.19 13.46
CA ASP A 127 36.30 -55.89 12.59
C ASP A 127 36.49 -57.27 13.27
N PRO A 128 36.79 -58.34 12.54
CA PRO A 128 36.78 -59.70 13.07
C PRO A 128 37.97 -59.97 14.01
N GLU A 129 37.67 -60.45 15.23
CA GLU A 129 38.44 -61.50 15.92
C GLU A 129 39.97 -61.29 16.00
N VAL A 130 40.46 -60.17 16.55
CA VAL A 130 41.89 -60.03 16.89
C VAL A 130 42.14 -60.58 18.30
N GLY A 131 42.57 -61.84 18.36
CA GLY A 131 43.00 -62.50 19.59
C GLY A 131 44.22 -61.81 20.20
N ILE A 132 44.04 -61.22 21.38
CA ILE A 132 45.13 -60.64 22.17
C ILE A 132 45.79 -61.78 22.97
N GLN A 133 46.95 -62.26 22.51
CA GLN A 133 47.84 -63.07 23.36
C GLN A 133 48.82 -62.15 24.08
N THR A 134 48.73 -62.16 25.41
CA THR A 134 49.62 -61.43 26.32
C THR A 134 50.95 -62.15 26.41
N LEU A 135 52.01 -61.54 25.85
CA LEU A 135 53.37 -62.02 25.95
C LEU A 135 54.05 -61.37 27.17
N GLU A 136 54.18 -62.11 28.27
CA GLU A 136 55.04 -61.71 29.38
C GLU A 136 56.47 -62.20 29.13
N MET A 137 57.45 -61.29 29.19
CA MET A 137 58.87 -61.65 29.12
C MET A 137 59.59 -61.16 30.37
N ASN A 138 60.04 -62.11 31.20
CA ASN A 138 60.85 -61.86 32.38
C ASN A 138 62.31 -61.61 31.97
N ASN A 139 62.84 -60.44 32.30
CA ASN A 139 64.25 -60.09 32.06
C ASN A 139 65.03 -60.33 33.35
N LEU A 140 65.78 -61.44 33.41
CA LEU A 140 66.78 -61.66 34.47
C LEU A 140 68.05 -60.90 34.08
N GLY A 141 68.32 -59.83 34.83
CA GLY A 141 69.49 -58.98 34.63
C GLY A 141 70.80 -59.75 34.80
N PHE A 142 71.75 -59.46 33.92
CA PHE A 142 73.13 -59.89 34.04
C PHE A 142 74.00 -58.66 34.35
N TRP A 143 74.80 -58.80 35.41
CA TRP A 143 75.83 -57.92 35.94
C TRP A 143 77.02 -57.77 34.99
#